data_AF-A0A962RQS1-F1
#
_entry.id   AF-A0A962RQS1-F1
#
_cell.length_a   1.000
_cell.length_b   1.000
_cell.length_c   1.000
_cell.angle_alpha   90.00
_cell.angle_beta   90.00
_cell.angle_gamma   90.00
#
_symmetry.space_group_name_H-M   'P 1'
#
loop_
_entity.id
_entity.type
_entity.pdbx_description
1 polymer ?
#
loop_
_entity_poly.entity_id
_entity_poly.type
_entity_poly.pdbx_seq_one_letter_code
_entity_poly.pdbx_strand_id
1 'polypeptide(L)'
;MESSILRFIWAHSRRDQLLLVLFTVAGFPFLYLSLELPKIIINEAIGGANFPVTLFGHDLGQLQYLFALSGAFLATVLFNGGFKYFVNVYRGVVGERMLRRLRFVLYRNVLRFPMPQFRKLSQGEIVSMISAETEPLGGYIGDAIALPAFQGGTLLIILIFMFVQDPLLGLAAISLYPLQTWLIPKLQRQVNLLKKERVKEVRRLSEHIGESVTGIREIHANGASRFELARFSDQVGVIFEIRYQIFRKKFFIKFL
;
A
#
# COMPACT_ATOMS: atom_id res chain seq x y z
N MET A 1 -1.06 25.71 8.13
CA MET A 1 -0.93 24.26 7.88
C MET A 1 0.40 24.02 7.21
N GLU A 2 1.14 22.98 7.60
CA GLU A 2 2.38 22.63 6.90
C GLU A 2 2.08 22.33 5.42
N SER A 3 2.96 22.77 4.52
CA SER A 3 2.72 22.76 3.07
C SER A 3 2.81 21.37 2.42
N SER A 4 3.31 20.36 3.13
CA SER A 4 3.39 18.98 2.61
C SER A 4 2.86 17.95 3.61
N ILE A 5 2.06 17.01 3.10
CA ILE A 5 1.53 15.87 3.86
C ILE A 5 2.67 15.05 4.48
N LEU A 6 3.80 14.90 3.77
CA LEU A 6 4.99 14.19 4.26
C LEU A 6 5.60 14.87 5.50
N ARG A 7 5.66 16.20 5.52
CA ARG A 7 6.15 16.93 6.70
C ARG A 7 5.19 16.76 7.88
N PHE A 8 3.88 16.77 7.62
CA PHE A 8 2.87 16.52 8.65
C PHE A 8 2.98 15.11 9.25
N ILE A 9 3.19 14.09 8.40
CA ILE A 9 3.44 12.71 8.82
C ILE A 9 4.67 12.66 9.71
N TRP A 10 5.79 13.24 9.26
CA TRP A 10 7.05 13.20 9.99
C TRP A 10 6.95 13.91 11.34
N ALA A 11 6.41 15.12 11.37
CA ALA A 11 6.28 15.92 12.59
C ALA A 11 5.45 15.21 13.68
N HIS A 12 4.43 14.43 13.29
CA HIS A 12 3.47 13.85 14.24
C HIS A 12 3.59 12.33 14.45
N SER A 13 4.28 11.60 13.57
CA SER A 13 4.44 10.13 13.67
C SER A 13 5.89 9.63 13.58
N ARG A 14 6.91 10.51 13.60
CA ARG A 14 8.34 10.08 13.50
C ARG A 14 8.72 8.90 14.40
N ARG A 15 8.25 8.86 15.65
CA ARG A 15 8.57 7.78 16.60
C ARG A 15 7.98 6.44 16.14
N ASP A 16 6.70 6.45 15.80
CA ASP A 16 6.00 5.27 15.31
C ASP A 16 6.57 4.78 13.95
N GLN A 17 6.95 5.72 13.08
CA GLN A 17 7.58 5.41 11.78
C GLN A 17 8.99 4.82 11.95
N LEU A 18 9.80 5.37 12.86
CA LEU A 18 11.12 4.81 13.18
C LEU A 18 11.01 3.41 13.79
N LEU A 19 10.04 3.18 14.68
CA LEU A 19 9.76 1.85 15.23
C LEU A 19 9.33 0.87 14.13
N LEU A 20 8.47 1.29 13.19
CA LEU A 20 8.07 0.47 12.05
C LEU A 20 9.27 0.08 11.17
N VAL A 21 10.17 1.02 10.90
CA VAL A 21 11.41 0.76 10.14
C VAL A 21 12.32 -0.18 10.92
N LEU A 22 12.52 0.07 12.23
CA LEU A 22 13.34 -0.78 13.08
C LEU A 22 12.82 -2.22 13.11
N PHE A 23 11.51 -2.40 13.31
CA PHE A 23 10.90 -3.71 13.23
C PHE A 23 11.16 -4.31 11.85
N THR A 24 10.77 -3.61 10.78
CA THR A 24 11.01 -4.09 9.40
C THR A 24 12.44 -4.61 9.18
N VAL A 25 13.45 -3.86 9.64
CA VAL A 25 14.87 -4.25 9.55
C VAL A 25 15.18 -5.47 10.42
N ALA A 26 14.64 -5.56 11.63
CA ALA A 26 14.80 -6.73 12.50
C ALA A 26 14.20 -8.03 11.90
N GLY A 27 13.27 -7.92 10.96
CA GLY A 27 12.73 -9.06 10.21
C GLY A 27 13.65 -9.58 9.10
N PHE A 28 14.64 -8.81 8.66
CA PHE A 28 15.48 -9.15 7.51
C PHE A 28 16.40 -10.36 7.71
N PRO A 29 17.04 -10.59 8.88
CA PRO A 29 17.79 -11.81 9.12
C PRO A 29 16.94 -13.07 8.97
N PHE A 30 15.69 -13.05 9.46
CA PHE A 30 14.76 -14.17 9.29
C PHE A 30 14.34 -14.37 7.84
N LEU A 31 14.21 -13.29 7.07
CA LEU A 31 13.96 -13.38 5.63
C LEU A 31 15.14 -14.03 4.90
N TYR A 32 16.38 -13.65 5.24
CA TYR A 32 17.58 -14.28 4.68
C TYR A 32 17.66 -15.77 5.03
N LEU A 33 17.46 -16.13 6.29
CA LEU A 33 17.42 -17.54 6.73
C LEU A 33 16.32 -18.34 6.02
N SER A 34 15.16 -17.73 5.77
CA SER A 34 14.07 -18.38 5.03
C SER A 34 14.44 -18.68 3.58
N LEU A 35 15.43 -17.99 2.99
CA LEU A 35 15.96 -18.26 1.65
C LEU A 35 17.13 -19.25 1.68
N GLU A 36 17.96 -19.18 2.72
CA GLU A 36 19.15 -20.03 2.86
C GLU A 36 18.81 -21.47 3.26
N LEU A 37 17.86 -21.67 4.18
CA LEU A 37 17.51 -23.00 4.67
C LEU A 37 17.03 -23.98 3.57
N PRO A 38 16.15 -23.60 2.62
CA PRO A 38 15.81 -24.46 1.49
C PRO A 38 17.03 -24.87 0.65
N LYS A 39 17.98 -23.96 0.46
CA LYS A 39 19.23 -24.26 -0.27
C LYS A 39 20.06 -25.30 0.48
N ILE A 40 20.26 -25.13 1.78
CA ILE A 40 21.00 -26.08 2.63
C ILE A 40 20.32 -27.45 2.60
N ILE A 41 19.00 -27.50 2.71
CA ILE A 41 18.22 -28.74 2.64
C ILE A 41 18.49 -29.48 1.31
N ILE A 42 18.44 -28.77 0.18
CA ILE A 42 18.62 -29.39 -1.14
C ILE A 42 20.08 -29.83 -1.32
N ASN A 43 21.05 -28.96 -1.04
CA ASN A 43 22.45 -29.20 -1.38
C ASN A 43 23.14 -30.16 -0.40
N GLU A 44 22.84 -30.08 0.89
CA GLU A 44 23.54 -30.85 1.92
C GLU A 44 22.74 -32.05 2.39
N ALA A 45 21.44 -31.89 2.68
CA ALA A 45 20.65 -32.99 3.23
C ALA A 45 20.18 -33.99 2.16
N ILE A 46 19.83 -33.51 0.96
CA ILE A 46 19.36 -34.37 -0.15
C ILE A 46 20.51 -34.73 -1.09
N GLY A 47 21.27 -33.73 -1.54
CA GLY A 47 22.37 -33.90 -2.50
C GLY A 47 23.73 -34.28 -1.89
N GLY A 48 23.90 -34.16 -0.58
CA GLY A 48 25.16 -34.46 0.09
C GLY A 48 25.37 -35.96 0.31
N ALA A 49 26.63 -36.40 0.24
CA ALA A 49 27.04 -37.77 0.55
C ALA A 49 27.84 -37.90 1.86
N ASN A 50 28.11 -36.78 2.54
CA ASN A 50 28.95 -36.72 3.73
C ASN A 50 28.10 -36.80 5.00
N PHE A 51 27.77 -38.02 5.41
CA PHE A 51 27.12 -38.30 6.69
C PHE A 51 27.97 -39.27 7.52
N PRO A 52 27.99 -39.15 8.86
CA PRO A 52 27.18 -38.25 9.69
C PRO A 52 27.68 -36.80 9.74
N VAL A 53 26.77 -35.85 9.94
CA VAL A 53 27.09 -34.44 10.17
C VAL A 53 27.05 -34.16 11.66
N THR A 54 28.13 -33.62 12.23
CA THR A 54 28.18 -33.20 13.63
C THR A 54 27.46 -31.87 13.81
N LEU A 55 26.27 -31.89 14.39
CA LEU A 55 25.52 -30.69 14.75
C LEU A 55 25.39 -30.61 16.27
N PHE A 56 25.84 -29.50 16.88
CA PHE A 56 25.83 -29.32 18.34
C PHE A 56 26.48 -30.47 19.14
N GLY A 57 27.52 -31.11 18.57
CA GLY A 57 28.22 -32.23 19.21
C GLY A 57 27.53 -33.58 19.10
N HIS A 58 26.43 -33.69 18.35
CA HIS A 58 25.76 -34.96 18.05
C HIS A 58 25.92 -35.33 16.57
N ASP A 59 26.26 -36.59 16.31
CA ASP A 59 26.33 -37.16 14.97
C ASP A 59 24.91 -37.39 14.43
N LEU A 60 24.48 -36.55 13.49
CA LEU A 60 23.19 -36.69 12.84
C LEU A 60 23.34 -37.48 11.54
N GLY A 61 22.55 -38.55 11.41
CA GLY A 61 22.34 -39.21 10.13
C GLY A 61 21.52 -38.33 9.16
N GLN A 62 21.52 -38.67 7.88
CA GLN A 62 20.85 -37.90 6.82
C GLN A 62 19.39 -37.56 7.13
N LEU A 63 18.60 -38.55 7.57
CA LEU A 63 17.18 -38.35 7.91
C LEU A 63 17.00 -37.41 9.10
N GLN A 64 17.83 -37.53 10.14
CA GLN A 64 17.75 -36.69 11.32
C GLN A 64 18.15 -35.24 11.00
N TYR A 65 19.20 -35.05 10.19
CA TYR A 65 19.61 -33.75 9.69
C TYR A 65 18.52 -33.09 8.83
N LEU A 66 17.88 -33.86 7.94
CA LEU A 66 16.78 -33.38 7.11
C LEU A 66 15.56 -32.92 7.94
N PHE A 67 15.16 -33.70 8.94
CA PHE A 67 14.06 -33.31 9.84
C PHE A 67 14.42 -32.08 10.67
N ALA A 68 15.65 -31.97 11.15
CA ALA A 68 16.12 -30.80 11.90
C ALA A 68 16.07 -29.53 11.05
N LEU A 69 16.59 -29.56 9.82
CA LEU A 69 16.56 -28.42 8.90
C LEU A 69 15.14 -28.08 8.45
N SER A 70 14.30 -29.07 8.19
CA SER A 70 12.89 -28.85 7.82
C SER A 70 12.10 -28.21 8.97
N GLY A 71 12.36 -28.64 10.21
CA GLY A 71 11.80 -28.01 11.41
C GLY A 71 12.29 -26.57 11.60
N ALA A 72 13.58 -26.32 11.41
CA ALA A 72 14.15 -24.97 11.45
C ALA A 72 13.58 -24.06 10.35
N PHE A 73 13.37 -24.59 9.14
CA PHE A 73 12.73 -23.88 8.05
C PHE A 73 11.28 -23.52 8.39
N LEU A 74 10.49 -24.49 8.88
CA LEU A 74 9.12 -24.24 9.31
C LEU A 74 9.06 -23.17 10.41
N ALA A 75 9.93 -23.25 11.42
CA ALA A 75 10.02 -22.26 12.47
C ALA A 75 10.33 -20.87 11.89
N THR A 76 11.34 -20.77 11.02
CA THR A 76 11.74 -19.51 10.39
C THR A 76 10.61 -18.89 9.55
N VAL A 77 9.87 -19.71 8.79
CA VAL A 77 8.71 -19.26 8.01
C VAL A 77 7.60 -18.76 8.91
N LEU A 78 7.28 -19.47 10.00
CA LEU A 78 6.29 -19.04 10.97
C LEU A 78 6.69 -17.72 11.65
N PHE A 79 7.96 -17.60 12.06
CA PHE A 79 8.49 -16.36 12.63
C PHE A 79 8.42 -15.20 11.63
N ASN A 80 8.84 -15.41 10.38
CA ASN A 80 8.76 -14.38 9.34
C ASN A 80 7.29 -13.95 9.07
N GLY A 81 6.37 -14.92 9.02
CA GLY A 81 4.94 -14.68 8.88
C GLY A 81 4.36 -13.87 10.04
N GLY A 82 4.69 -14.24 11.28
CA GLY A 82 4.30 -13.51 12.49
C GLY A 82 4.87 -12.10 12.53
N PHE A 83 6.13 -11.94 12.12
CA PHE A 83 6.79 -10.65 12.01
C PHE A 83 6.09 -9.73 11.00
N LYS A 84 5.80 -10.26 9.81
CA LYS A 84 5.07 -9.57 8.76
C LYS A 84 3.66 -9.21 9.23
N TYR A 85 2.97 -10.08 9.96
CA TYR A 85 1.68 -9.77 10.56
C TYR A 85 1.78 -8.59 11.53
N PHE A 86 2.73 -8.64 12.47
CA PHE A 86 2.92 -7.58 13.46
C PHE A 86 3.21 -6.22 12.81
N VAL A 87 4.13 -6.17 11.84
CA VAL A 87 4.44 -4.93 11.10
C VAL A 87 3.22 -4.40 10.37
N ASN A 88 2.42 -5.26 9.73
CA ASN A 88 1.22 -4.84 9.01
C ASN A 88 0.13 -4.31 9.94
N VAL A 89 -0.09 -4.95 11.09
CA VAL A 89 -1.06 -4.48 12.10
C VAL A 89 -0.61 -3.15 12.69
N TYR A 90 0.65 -3.05 13.10
CA TYR A 90 1.19 -1.82 13.69
C TYR A 90 1.13 -0.65 12.69
N ARG A 91 1.45 -0.90 11.41
CA ARG A 91 1.29 0.07 10.32
C ARG A 91 -0.15 0.59 10.22
N GLY A 92 -1.14 -0.30 10.30
CA GLY A 92 -2.57 0.07 10.30
C GLY A 92 -2.93 0.96 11.48
N VAL A 93 -2.46 0.60 12.69
CA VAL A 93 -2.67 1.39 13.90
C VAL A 93 -2.06 2.80 13.78
N VAL A 94 -0.86 2.91 13.20
CA VAL A 94 -0.20 4.22 12.98
C VAL A 94 -0.99 5.07 11.99
N GLY A 95 -1.51 4.47 10.92
CA GLY A 95 -2.41 5.13 9.97
C GLY A 95 -3.66 5.70 10.65
N GLU A 96 -4.32 4.89 11.48
CA GLU A 96 -5.52 5.30 12.23
C GLU A 96 -5.25 6.39 13.28
N ARG A 97 -4.15 6.29 14.03
CA ARG A 97 -3.76 7.35 14.98
C ARG A 97 -3.57 8.69 14.27
N MET A 98 -2.97 8.66 13.09
CA MET A 98 -2.74 9.85 12.27
C MET A 98 -4.03 10.38 11.65
N LEU A 99 -4.92 9.49 11.18
CA LEU A 99 -6.24 9.86 10.70
C LEU A 99 -7.07 10.55 11.79
N ARG A 100 -7.10 9.99 13.00
CA ARG A 100 -7.75 10.59 14.18
C ARG A 100 -7.23 11.99 14.46
N ARG A 101 -5.90 12.19 14.39
CA ARG A 101 -5.27 13.50 14.59
C ARG A 101 -5.64 14.47 13.47
N LEU A 102 -5.61 14.04 12.21
CA LEU A 102 -5.98 14.86 11.07
C LEU A 102 -7.44 15.35 11.19
N ARG A 103 -8.36 14.46 11.50
CA ARG A 103 -9.78 14.78 11.73
C ARG A 103 -9.95 15.79 12.87
N PHE A 104 -9.23 15.63 13.97
CA PHE A 104 -9.24 16.62 15.06
C PHE A 104 -8.73 18.00 14.64
N VAL A 105 -7.63 18.06 13.88
CA VAL A 105 -7.07 19.33 13.39
C VAL A 105 -8.04 20.02 12.43
N LEU A 106 -8.66 19.28 11.52
CA LEU A 106 -9.66 19.81 10.60
C LEU A 106 -10.89 20.33 11.36
N TYR A 107 -11.42 19.56 12.30
CA TYR A 107 -12.56 19.97 13.12
C TYR A 107 -12.24 21.23 13.94
N ARG A 108 -11.06 21.30 14.58
CA ARG A 108 -10.60 22.51 15.28
C ARG A 108 -10.49 23.71 14.36
N ASN A 109 -10.02 23.53 13.12
CA ASN A 109 -9.92 24.62 12.16
C ASN A 109 -11.30 25.10 11.73
N VAL A 110 -12.24 24.20 11.46
CA VAL A 110 -13.65 24.51 11.18
C VAL A 110 -14.22 25.40 12.29
N LEU A 111 -13.99 25.10 13.56
CA LEU A 111 -14.45 25.96 14.68
C LEU A 111 -13.80 27.35 14.76
N ARG A 112 -12.69 27.60 14.05
CA ARG A 112 -11.94 28.88 14.07
C ARG A 112 -12.07 29.69 12.78
N PHE A 113 -12.71 29.14 11.73
CA PHE A 113 -12.78 29.79 10.43
C PHE A 113 -13.76 30.99 10.44
N PRO A 114 -13.41 32.15 9.83
CA PRO A 114 -14.31 33.28 9.71
C PRO A 114 -15.58 32.94 8.92
N MET A 115 -16.74 33.41 9.40
CA MET A 115 -18.07 33.20 8.79
C MET A 115 -18.17 33.48 7.27
N PRO A 116 -17.48 34.47 6.67
CA PRO A 116 -17.63 34.77 5.24
C PRO A 116 -17.21 33.63 4.29
N GLN A 117 -16.30 32.76 4.73
CA GLN A 117 -15.83 31.61 3.95
C GLN A 117 -16.72 30.38 4.16
N PHE A 118 -17.31 30.24 5.35
CA PHE A 118 -18.31 29.20 5.64
C PHE A 118 -19.57 29.32 4.77
N ARG A 119 -19.98 30.54 4.41
CA ARG A 119 -21.14 30.76 3.54
C ARG A 119 -20.97 30.23 2.11
N LYS A 120 -19.74 29.88 1.70
CA LYS A 120 -19.43 29.35 0.37
C LYS A 120 -19.35 27.83 0.32
N LEU A 121 -19.47 27.14 1.46
CA LEU A 121 -19.37 25.69 1.57
C LEU A 121 -20.65 25.14 2.20
N SER A 122 -21.21 24.09 1.61
CA SER A 122 -22.34 23.37 2.20
C SER A 122 -21.90 22.57 3.43
N GLN A 123 -22.83 22.33 4.36
CA GLN A 123 -22.59 21.49 5.53
C GLN A 123 -22.16 20.06 5.11
N GLY A 124 -22.76 19.52 4.04
CA GLY A 124 -22.44 18.21 3.49
C GLY A 124 -21.02 18.10 2.95
N GLU A 125 -20.52 19.16 2.29
CA GLU A 125 -19.12 19.22 1.83
C GLU A 125 -18.13 19.19 2.99
N ILE A 126 -18.39 19.90 4.08
CA ILE A 126 -17.52 19.90 5.27
C ILE A 126 -17.50 18.52 5.93
N VAL A 127 -18.66 17.87 6.06
CA VAL A 127 -18.76 16.52 6.61
C VAL A 127 -18.02 15.52 5.73
N SER A 128 -18.22 15.57 4.41
CA SER A 128 -17.54 14.71 3.44
C SER A 128 -16.01 14.91 3.45
N MET A 129 -15.54 16.16 3.50
CA MET A 129 -14.12 16.47 3.60
C MET A 129 -13.48 15.90 4.87
N ILE A 130 -14.15 16.00 6.02
CA ILE A 130 -13.59 15.48 7.29
C ILE A 130 -13.68 13.96 7.35
N SER A 131 -14.69 13.34 6.75
CA SER A 131 -14.92 11.89 6.84
C SER A 131 -14.31 11.13 5.64
N ALA A 132 -14.98 11.17 4.50
CA ALA A 132 -14.70 10.37 3.31
C ALA A 132 -13.41 10.79 2.59
N GLU A 133 -13.10 12.08 2.51
CA GLU A 133 -11.89 12.53 1.80
C GLU A 133 -10.61 12.29 2.62
N THR A 134 -10.70 12.26 3.96
CA THR A 134 -9.53 12.03 4.82
C THR A 134 -9.22 10.55 5.03
N GLU A 135 -10.17 9.65 4.87
CA GLU A 135 -9.97 8.22 5.10
C GLU A 135 -8.84 7.62 4.23
N PRO A 136 -8.76 7.88 2.91
CA PRO A 136 -7.63 7.43 2.10
C PRO A 136 -6.29 8.04 2.53
N LEU A 137 -6.30 9.24 3.14
CA LEU A 137 -5.09 9.85 3.69
C LEU A 137 -4.58 9.07 4.89
N GLY A 138 -5.47 8.56 5.75
CA GLY A 138 -5.09 7.71 6.90
C GLY A 138 -4.28 6.48 6.47
N GLY A 139 -4.79 5.75 5.47
CA GLY A 139 -4.09 4.60 4.89
C GLY A 139 -2.76 4.99 4.25
N TYR A 140 -2.73 6.09 3.49
CA TYR A 140 -1.49 6.59 2.88
C TYR A 140 -0.43 6.97 3.94
N ILE A 141 -0.82 7.56 5.06
CA ILE A 141 0.11 7.96 6.13
C ILE A 141 0.78 6.73 6.75
N GLY A 142 0.03 5.66 6.98
CA GLY A 142 0.59 4.38 7.44
C GLY A 142 1.58 3.79 6.44
N ASP A 143 1.27 3.88 5.15
CA ASP A 143 2.08 3.28 4.08
C ASP A 143 3.28 4.12 3.64
N ALA A 144 3.26 5.44 3.83
CA ALA A 144 4.17 6.36 3.16
C ALA A 144 5.67 6.09 3.38
N ILE A 145 6.04 5.58 4.57
CA ILE A 145 7.44 5.30 4.94
C ILE A 145 7.66 3.80 5.14
N ALA A 146 6.74 3.12 5.84
CA ALA A 146 6.87 1.71 6.16
C ALA A 146 6.85 0.81 4.91
N LEU A 147 6.00 1.10 3.92
CA LEU A 147 5.87 0.26 2.73
C LEU A 147 7.13 0.33 1.83
N PRO A 148 7.68 1.51 1.49
CA PRO A 148 8.95 1.59 0.78
C PRO A 148 10.11 0.96 1.54
N ALA A 149 10.20 1.15 2.86
CA ALA A 149 11.26 0.54 3.68
C ALA A 149 11.17 -1.00 3.66
N PHE A 150 9.96 -1.55 3.80
CA PHE A 150 9.71 -2.99 3.79
C PHE A 150 9.98 -3.61 2.42
N GLN A 151 9.39 -3.07 1.35
CA GLN A 151 9.55 -3.60 0.00
C GLN A 151 10.97 -3.39 -0.53
N GLY A 152 11.54 -2.20 -0.32
CA GLY A 152 12.90 -1.88 -0.73
C GLY A 152 13.94 -2.70 0.03
N GLY A 153 13.75 -2.91 1.35
CA GLY A 153 14.63 -3.75 2.13
C GLY A 153 14.50 -5.24 1.78
N THR A 154 13.27 -5.72 1.51
CA THR A 154 13.07 -7.09 1.00
C THR A 154 13.81 -7.30 -0.32
N LEU A 155 13.66 -6.35 -1.26
CA LEU A 155 14.39 -6.36 -2.53
C LEU A 155 15.91 -6.40 -2.30
N LEU A 156 16.42 -5.54 -1.42
CA LEU A 156 17.84 -5.46 -1.11
C LEU A 156 18.37 -6.78 -0.52
N ILE A 157 17.65 -7.41 0.41
CA ILE A 157 18.06 -8.70 0.97
C ILE A 157 18.06 -9.80 -0.08
N ILE A 158 17.04 -9.86 -0.95
CA ILE A 158 16.99 -10.84 -2.03
C ILE A 158 18.14 -10.62 -3.00
N LEU A 159 18.44 -9.37 -3.36
CA LEU A 159 19.58 -9.05 -4.22
C LEU A 159 20.90 -9.45 -3.56
N ILE A 160 21.14 -9.08 -2.30
CA ILE A 160 22.36 -9.48 -1.58
C ILE A 160 22.46 -11.00 -1.53
N PHE A 161 21.36 -11.69 -1.21
CA PHE A 161 21.33 -13.15 -1.21
C PHE A 161 21.75 -13.69 -2.57
N MET A 162 21.16 -13.22 -3.68
CA MET A 162 21.54 -13.66 -5.03
C MET A 162 23.01 -13.39 -5.35
N PHE A 163 23.53 -12.20 -5.03
CA PHE A 163 24.94 -11.85 -5.28
C PHE A 163 25.93 -12.70 -4.49
N VAL A 164 25.60 -13.03 -3.24
CA VAL A 164 26.41 -13.92 -2.40
C VAL A 164 26.41 -15.35 -2.96
N GLN A 165 25.30 -15.80 -3.55
CA GLN A 165 25.22 -17.12 -4.18
C GLN A 165 25.98 -17.18 -5.52
N ASP A 166 25.67 -16.28 -6.43
CA ASP A 166 26.26 -16.22 -7.76
C ASP A 166 26.20 -14.77 -8.29
N PRO A 167 27.35 -14.11 -8.48
CA PRO A 167 27.38 -12.73 -8.96
C PRO A 167 26.79 -12.54 -10.36
N LEU A 168 26.83 -13.55 -11.24
CA LEU A 168 26.29 -13.48 -12.59
C LEU A 168 24.75 -13.48 -12.55
N LEU A 169 24.13 -14.33 -11.71
CA LEU A 169 22.69 -14.32 -11.46
C LEU A 169 22.24 -12.99 -10.84
N GLY A 170 23.01 -12.45 -9.90
CA GLY A 170 22.77 -11.13 -9.30
C GLY A 170 22.78 -10.00 -10.34
N LEU A 171 23.79 -9.98 -11.22
CA LEU A 171 23.90 -9.00 -12.31
C LEU A 171 22.75 -9.14 -13.32
N ALA A 172 22.39 -10.37 -13.69
CA ALA A 172 21.26 -10.63 -14.56
C ALA A 172 19.95 -10.08 -13.96
N ALA A 173 19.70 -10.30 -12.66
CA ALA A 173 18.53 -9.75 -11.98
C ALA A 173 18.54 -8.21 -11.95
N ILE A 174 19.69 -7.59 -11.65
CA ILE A 174 19.82 -6.13 -11.64
C ILE A 174 19.53 -5.51 -13.01
N SER A 175 19.91 -6.19 -14.10
CA SER A 175 19.76 -5.65 -15.46
C SER A 175 18.31 -5.31 -15.86
N LEU A 176 17.30 -5.98 -15.28
CA LEU A 176 15.89 -5.68 -15.54
C LEU A 176 15.37 -4.43 -14.82
N TYR A 177 15.93 -4.07 -13.66
CA TYR A 177 15.41 -2.97 -12.83
C TYR A 177 15.54 -1.57 -13.46
N PRO A 178 16.62 -1.20 -14.19
CA PRO A 178 16.71 0.09 -14.87
C PRO A 178 15.54 0.35 -15.82
N LEU A 179 15.12 -0.66 -16.58
CA LEU A 179 13.98 -0.54 -17.48
C LEU A 179 12.67 -0.34 -16.71
N GLN A 180 12.44 -1.13 -15.66
CA GLN A 180 11.25 -1.02 -14.81
C GLN A 180 11.18 0.33 -14.07
N THR A 181 12.30 0.78 -13.48
CA THR A 181 12.39 2.05 -12.75
C THR A 181 12.19 3.27 -13.64
N TRP A 182 12.48 3.18 -14.94
CA TRP A 182 12.19 4.23 -15.92
C TRP A 182 10.74 4.17 -16.44
N LEU A 183 10.21 2.97 -16.73
CA LEU A 183 8.90 2.79 -17.35
C LEU A 183 7.73 2.95 -16.35
N ILE A 184 7.84 2.35 -15.16
CA ILE A 184 6.77 2.34 -14.16
C ILE A 184 6.33 3.76 -13.76
N PRO A 185 7.22 4.73 -13.47
CA PRO A 185 6.80 6.08 -13.11
C PRO A 185 6.02 6.78 -14.22
N LYS A 186 6.36 6.54 -15.50
CA LYS A 186 5.65 7.11 -16.64
C LYS A 186 4.22 6.58 -16.73
N LEU A 187 4.05 5.26 -16.59
CA LEU A 187 2.73 4.63 -16.59
C LEU A 187 1.90 5.04 -15.36
N GLN A 188 2.54 5.12 -14.19
CA GLN A 188 1.90 5.54 -12.94
C GLN A 188 1.40 6.99 -13.02
N ARG A 189 2.13 7.89 -13.69
CA ARG A 189 1.68 9.27 -13.94
C ARG A 189 0.36 9.29 -14.73
N GLN A 190 0.21 8.47 -15.76
CA GLN A 190 -1.03 8.38 -16.53
C GLN A 190 -2.20 7.89 -15.66
N VAL A 191 -1.99 6.87 -14.83
CA VAL A 191 -3.01 6.38 -13.89
C VAL A 191 -3.41 7.47 -12.89
N ASN A 192 -2.45 8.28 -12.41
CA ASN A 192 -2.73 9.37 -11.48
C ASN A 192 -3.54 10.50 -12.14
N LEU A 193 -3.33 10.79 -13.42
CA LEU A 193 -4.15 11.75 -14.18
C LEU A 193 -5.60 11.26 -14.31
N LEU A 194 -5.80 10.00 -14.73
CA LEU A 194 -7.13 9.40 -14.81
C LEU A 194 -7.85 9.37 -13.45
N LYS A 195 -7.11 9.11 -12.35
CA LYS A 195 -7.67 9.18 -10.99
C LYS A 195 -8.15 10.59 -10.64
N LYS A 196 -7.39 11.63 -11.01
CA LYS A 196 -7.81 13.04 -10.81
C LYS A 196 -9.06 13.35 -11.61
N GLU A 197 -9.10 12.93 -12.87
CA GLU A 197 -10.26 13.09 -13.74
C GLU A 197 -11.51 12.41 -13.16
N ARG A 198 -11.38 11.15 -12.70
CA ARG A 198 -12.45 10.43 -12.02
C ARG A 198 -13.00 11.20 -10.81
N VAL A 199 -12.13 11.76 -9.97
CA VAL A 199 -12.57 12.53 -8.79
C VAL A 199 -13.38 13.77 -9.21
N LYS A 200 -12.97 14.44 -10.30
CA LYS A 200 -13.71 15.58 -10.85
C LYS A 200 -15.10 15.19 -11.36
N GLU A 201 -15.21 14.08 -12.11
CA GLU A 201 -16.50 13.61 -12.61
C GLU A 201 -17.43 13.12 -11.49
N VAL A 202 -16.90 12.47 -10.45
CA VAL A 202 -17.70 12.09 -9.26
C VAL A 202 -18.21 13.33 -8.51
N ARG A 203 -17.43 14.41 -8.44
CA ARG A 203 -17.90 15.67 -7.85
C ARG A 203 -19.04 16.28 -8.66
N ARG A 204 -18.91 16.33 -9.99
CA ARG A 204 -19.99 16.80 -10.90
C ARG A 204 -21.27 15.98 -10.77
N LEU A 205 -21.14 14.66 -10.66
CA LEU A 205 -22.29 13.78 -10.41
C LEU A 205 -22.97 14.13 -9.07
N SER A 206 -22.19 14.43 -8.03
CA SER A 206 -22.73 14.80 -6.72
C SER A 206 -23.44 16.15 -6.73
N GLU A 207 -22.90 17.13 -7.46
CA GLU A 207 -23.54 18.43 -7.71
C GLU A 207 -24.88 18.24 -8.44
N HIS A 208 -24.90 17.41 -9.49
CA HIS A 208 -26.11 17.10 -10.24
C HIS A 208 -27.18 16.42 -9.37
N ILE A 209 -26.79 15.42 -8.55
CA ILE A 209 -27.71 14.81 -7.57
C ILE A 209 -28.29 15.87 -6.62
N GLY A 210 -27.46 16.79 -6.11
CA GLY A 210 -27.91 17.88 -5.25
C GLY A 210 -28.93 18.79 -5.93
N GLU A 211 -28.69 19.13 -7.20
CA GLU A 211 -29.60 19.93 -8.03
C GLU A 211 -30.92 19.19 -8.28
N SER A 212 -30.89 17.93 -8.71
CA SER A 212 -32.10 17.14 -8.99
C SER A 212 -32.95 16.92 -7.73
N VAL A 213 -32.33 16.73 -6.56
CA VAL A 213 -33.05 16.61 -5.29
C VAL A 213 -33.69 17.93 -4.87
N THR A 214 -32.99 19.05 -5.07
CA THR A 214 -33.52 20.39 -4.75
C THR A 214 -34.68 20.76 -5.68
N GLY A 215 -34.54 20.47 -6.98
CA GLY A 215 -35.53 20.71 -8.03
C GLY A 215 -36.57 19.60 -8.22
N ILE A 216 -36.68 18.66 -7.28
CA ILE A 216 -37.48 17.43 -7.46
C ILE A 216 -38.96 17.70 -7.80
N ARG A 217 -39.53 18.77 -7.23
CA ARG A 217 -40.90 19.20 -7.51
C ARG A 217 -41.07 19.64 -8.97
N GLU A 218 -40.10 20.37 -9.51
CA GLU A 218 -40.11 20.84 -10.90
C GLU A 218 -39.92 19.68 -11.88
N ILE A 219 -39.05 18.72 -11.54
CA ILE A 219 -38.83 17.51 -12.35
C ILE A 219 -40.12 16.69 -12.45
N HIS A 220 -40.82 16.49 -11.32
CA HIS A 220 -42.10 15.77 -11.32
C HIS A 220 -43.21 16.57 -12.01
N ALA A 221 -43.32 17.88 -11.77
CA ALA A 221 -44.34 18.72 -12.38
C ALA A 221 -44.23 18.76 -13.91
N ASN A 222 -43.00 18.77 -14.45
CA ASN A 222 -42.75 18.80 -15.89
C ASN A 222 -42.62 17.40 -16.53
N GLY A 223 -42.76 16.31 -15.77
CA GLY A 223 -42.59 14.94 -16.29
C GLY A 223 -41.18 14.62 -16.80
N ALA A 224 -40.17 15.35 -16.36
CA ALA A 224 -38.79 15.30 -16.88
C ALA A 224 -37.96 14.11 -16.35
N SER A 225 -38.56 13.19 -15.58
CA SER A 225 -37.82 12.10 -14.91
C SER A 225 -37.03 11.21 -15.87
N ARG A 226 -37.57 10.90 -17.06
CA ARG A 226 -36.84 10.08 -18.06
C ARG A 226 -35.62 10.80 -18.62
N PHE A 227 -35.72 12.11 -18.79
CA PHE A 227 -34.61 12.94 -19.26
C PHE A 227 -33.49 13.00 -18.23
N GLU A 228 -33.81 13.24 -16.97
CA GLU A 228 -32.84 13.24 -15.86
C GLU A 228 -32.17 11.86 -15.69
N LEU A 229 -32.93 10.77 -15.83
CA LEU A 229 -32.35 9.42 -15.82
C LEU A 229 -31.38 9.17 -16.98
N ALA A 230 -31.69 9.65 -18.19
CA ALA A 230 -30.79 9.53 -19.33
C ALA A 230 -29.49 10.32 -19.11
N ARG A 231 -29.59 11.54 -18.57
CA ARG A 231 -28.45 12.39 -18.23
C ARG A 231 -27.57 11.77 -17.13
N PHE A 232 -28.20 11.23 -16.08
CA PHE A 232 -27.51 10.50 -15.02
C PHE A 232 -26.79 9.26 -15.56
N SER A 233 -27.43 8.49 -16.44
CA SER A 233 -26.83 7.31 -17.05
C SER A 233 -25.57 7.65 -17.85
N ASP A 234 -25.56 8.75 -18.61
CA ASP A 234 -24.40 9.19 -19.39
C ASP A 234 -23.20 9.54 -18.47
N GLN A 235 -23.45 10.31 -17.40
CA GLN A 235 -22.41 10.67 -16.42
C GLN A 235 -21.81 9.45 -15.72
N VAL A 236 -22.65 8.47 -15.33
CA VAL A 236 -22.17 7.21 -14.74
C VAL A 236 -21.36 6.41 -15.75
N GLY A 237 -21.75 6.42 -17.04
CA GLY A 237 -21.00 5.80 -18.14
C GLY A 237 -19.59 6.36 -18.29
N VAL A 238 -19.42 7.69 -18.24
CA VAL A 238 -18.10 8.35 -18.29
C VAL A 238 -17.23 7.93 -17.11
N ILE A 239 -17.78 7.91 -15.89
CA ILE A 239 -17.06 7.48 -14.68
C ILE A 239 -16.62 6.01 -14.82
N PHE A 240 -17.47 5.16 -15.39
CA PHE A 240 -17.15 3.76 -15.66
C PHE A 240 -15.99 3.62 -16.64
N GLU A 241 -16.00 4.34 -17.77
CA GLU A 241 -14.93 4.26 -18.78
C GLU A 241 -13.58 4.70 -18.21
N ILE A 242 -13.55 5.83 -17.48
CA ILE A 242 -12.33 6.27 -16.78
C ILE A 242 -11.84 5.18 -15.82
N ARG A 243 -12.75 4.55 -15.07
CA ARG A 243 -12.40 3.48 -14.13
C ARG A 243 -11.87 2.24 -14.84
N TYR A 244 -12.46 1.88 -15.98
CA TYR A 244 -12.01 0.79 -16.81
C TYR A 244 -10.58 1.03 -17.32
N GLN A 245 -10.28 2.24 -17.82
CA GLN A 245 -8.93 2.60 -18.24
C GLN A 245 -7.92 2.58 -17.09
N ILE A 246 -8.33 3.04 -15.89
CA ILE A 246 -7.51 2.91 -14.68
C ILE A 246 -7.19 1.44 -14.41
N PHE A 247 -8.17 0.54 -14.48
CA PHE A 247 -7.94 -0.88 -14.25
C PHE A 247 -7.00 -1.48 -15.28
N ARG A 248 -7.26 -1.26 -16.58
CA ARG A 248 -6.41 -1.77 -17.66
C ARG A 248 -4.96 -1.34 -17.48
N LYS A 249 -4.71 -0.05 -17.23
CA LYS A 249 -3.35 0.47 -17.00
C LYS A 249 -2.74 -0.04 -15.68
N LYS A 250 -3.51 -0.07 -14.59
CA LYS A 250 -3.04 -0.54 -13.27
C LYS A 250 -2.61 -2.00 -13.30
N PHE A 251 -3.41 -2.87 -13.93
CA PHE A 251 -3.08 -4.29 -14.02
C PHE A 251 -1.99 -4.56 -15.04
N PHE A 252 -1.90 -3.78 -16.13
CA PHE A 252 -0.75 -3.82 -17.02
C PHE A 252 0.57 -3.46 -16.29
N ILE A 253 0.57 -2.43 -15.43
CA ILE A 253 1.74 -2.08 -14.61
C ILE A 253 2.12 -3.21 -13.64
N LYS A 254 1.15 -3.98 -13.13
CA LYS A 254 1.43 -5.12 -12.22
C LYS A 254 1.95 -6.36 -12.95
N PHE A 255 1.66 -6.46 -14.25
CA PHE A 255 2.10 -7.57 -15.09
C PHE A 255 3.57 -7.41 -15.53
N LEU A 256 4.04 -6.17 -15.66
CA LEU A 256 5.39 -5.80 -16.12
C LEU A 256 6.39 -5.70 -14.97
#